data_AF-A0A428Z110-F1
#
_entry.id   AF-A0A428Z110-F1
#
_cell.length_a   1.000
_cell.length_b   1.000
_cell.length_c   1.000
_cell.angle_alpha   90.00
_cell.angle_beta   90.00
_cell.angle_gamma   90.00
#
_symmetry.space_group_name_H-M   'P 1'
#
loop_
_entity.id
_entity.type
_entity.pdbx_description
1 polymer ?
#
loop_
_entity_poly.entity_id
_entity_poly.type
_entity_poly.pdbx_seq_one_letter_code
_entity_poly.pdbx_strand_id
1 'polypeptide(L)'
;MGKVAMLTDEQAKRIREACDSMSPGRVAALALAAVHRILPVYQVYSEVHPALRGHVPTHDAIIAAWRFLRRQPGATAELAARRISAAKTAANRDLARVEAGDVDLPESLVSATILAVMSAFDAFVGESRTAAYDAVLAALDVDVIWAEGVGDMDPTSEGIVQWANMVAQYRMQSQDIDDLSVRSESEEIEALDTVYFRAESEGLAYLTRMSELLGQ
;
A
#
# COMPACT_ATOMS: atom_id res chain seq x y z
N MET A 1 -4.61 -30.81 -7.15
CA MET A 1 -5.15 -29.61 -6.48
C MET A 1 -4.50 -28.40 -7.13
N GLY A 2 -5.29 -27.60 -7.83
CA GLY A 2 -4.80 -26.51 -8.67
C GLY A 2 -4.31 -25.35 -7.82
N LYS A 3 -3.15 -24.77 -8.19
CA LYS A 3 -2.74 -23.44 -7.76
C LYS A 3 -3.83 -22.46 -8.19
N VAL A 4 -4.64 -22.01 -7.24
CA VAL A 4 -5.59 -20.93 -7.48
C VAL A 4 -4.78 -19.65 -7.65
N ALA A 5 -5.14 -18.85 -8.65
CA ALA A 5 -4.26 -17.85 -9.25
C ALA A 5 -3.88 -16.71 -8.29
N MET A 6 -2.67 -16.84 -7.72
CA MET A 6 -1.72 -15.75 -7.50
C MET A 6 -1.72 -14.83 -8.73
N LEU A 7 -1.43 -13.53 -8.54
CA LEU A 7 -1.31 -12.55 -9.63
C LEU A 7 -0.72 -13.19 -10.89
N THR A 8 -1.44 -13.17 -12.01
CA THR A 8 -0.95 -13.84 -13.22
C THR A 8 0.33 -13.18 -13.70
N ASP A 9 1.20 -13.95 -14.38
CA ASP A 9 2.46 -13.42 -14.94
C ASP A 9 2.22 -12.18 -15.82
N GLU A 10 1.07 -12.12 -16.51
CA GLU A 10 0.66 -10.98 -17.34
C GLU A 10 0.34 -9.73 -16.50
N GLN A 11 -0.34 -9.90 -15.36
CA GLN A 11 -0.63 -8.80 -14.43
C GLN A 11 0.65 -8.25 -13.79
N ALA A 12 1.53 -9.13 -13.33
CA ALA A 12 2.83 -8.75 -12.78
C ALA A 12 3.68 -8.01 -13.83
N LYS A 13 3.68 -8.52 -15.07
CA LYS A 13 4.37 -7.91 -16.19
C LYS A 13 3.81 -6.53 -16.52
N ARG A 14 2.48 -6.34 -16.53
CA ARG A 14 1.87 -5.03 -16.77
C ARG A 14 2.31 -3.99 -15.75
N ILE A 15 2.30 -4.35 -14.45
CA ILE A 15 2.76 -3.44 -13.39
C ILE A 15 4.23 -3.09 -13.60
N ARG A 16 5.06 -4.09 -13.94
CA ARG A 16 6.49 -3.87 -14.21
C ARG A 16 6.72 -2.92 -15.39
N GLU A 17 6.05 -3.16 -16.51
CA GLU A 17 6.15 -2.32 -17.71
C GLU A 17 5.69 -0.88 -17.42
N ALA A 18 4.67 -0.70 -16.59
CA ALA A 18 4.22 0.62 -16.15
C ALA A 18 5.28 1.33 -15.30
N CYS A 19 5.88 0.63 -14.31
CA CYS A 19 6.97 1.17 -13.50
C CYS A 19 8.21 1.53 -14.35
N ASP A 20 8.52 0.76 -15.38
CA ASP A 20 9.68 0.97 -16.25
C ASP A 20 9.48 2.13 -17.24
N SER A 21 8.24 2.41 -17.66
CA SER A 21 7.93 3.41 -18.69
C SER A 21 7.56 4.80 -18.16
N MET A 22 7.01 4.91 -16.94
CA MET A 22 6.59 6.19 -16.36
C MET A 22 7.77 7.05 -15.83
N SER A 23 7.51 8.35 -15.66
CA SER A 23 8.43 9.27 -14.99
C SER A 23 8.62 8.90 -13.51
N PRO A 24 9.77 9.22 -12.88
CA PRO A 24 10.00 8.89 -11.46
C PRO A 24 8.89 9.37 -10.52
N GLY A 25 8.35 10.57 -10.75
CA GLY A 25 7.24 11.12 -9.96
C GLY A 25 5.94 10.32 -10.08
N ARG A 26 5.61 9.86 -11.30
CA ARG A 26 4.42 9.02 -11.55
C ARG A 26 4.57 7.61 -11.00
N VAL A 27 5.77 7.04 -11.10
CA VAL A 27 6.10 5.74 -10.50
C VAL A 27 5.99 5.81 -8.99
N ALA A 28 6.52 6.87 -8.36
CA ALA A 28 6.37 7.09 -6.93
C ALA A 28 4.90 7.31 -6.53
N ALA A 29 4.12 8.04 -7.34
CA ALA A 29 2.68 8.22 -7.10
C ALA A 29 1.91 6.89 -7.14
N LEU A 30 2.22 6.00 -8.09
CA LEU A 30 1.61 4.67 -8.16
C LEU A 30 1.90 3.85 -6.90
N ALA A 31 3.17 3.82 -6.47
CA ALA A 31 3.57 3.11 -5.24
C ALA A 31 2.88 3.70 -4.00
N LEU A 32 2.84 5.02 -3.88
CA LEU A 32 2.16 5.71 -2.79
C LEU A 32 0.65 5.44 -2.80
N ALA A 33 0.01 5.41 -3.97
CA ALA A 33 -1.42 5.11 -4.08
C ALA A 33 -1.74 3.68 -3.65
N ALA A 34 -0.90 2.72 -4.05
CA ALA A 34 -1.07 1.32 -3.66
C ALA A 34 -1.01 1.16 -2.12
N VAL A 35 -0.02 1.76 -1.46
CA VAL A 35 0.14 1.64 -0.01
C VAL A 35 -0.82 2.52 0.78
N HIS A 36 -1.26 3.65 0.23
CA HIS A 36 -2.22 4.53 0.89
C HIS A 36 -3.57 3.84 1.10
N ARG A 37 -3.99 3.00 0.13
CA ARG A 37 -5.21 2.17 0.24
C ARG A 37 -5.17 1.20 1.42
N ILE A 38 -4.04 0.53 1.63
CA ILE A 38 -3.90 -0.51 2.66
C ILE A 38 -3.44 0.05 4.01
N LEU A 39 -3.00 1.31 4.07
CA LEU A 39 -2.54 1.95 5.31
C LEU A 39 -3.53 1.84 6.49
N PRO A 40 -4.86 1.87 6.29
CA PRO A 40 -5.81 1.69 7.37
C PRO A 40 -5.64 0.38 8.15
N VAL A 41 -5.08 -0.68 7.55
CA VAL A 41 -4.72 -1.92 8.27
C VAL A 41 -3.77 -1.61 9.43
N TYR A 42 -2.72 -0.83 9.15
CA TYR A 42 -1.74 -0.42 10.15
C TYR A 42 -2.34 0.56 11.16
N GLN A 43 -3.21 1.47 10.71
CA GLN A 43 -3.91 2.39 11.60
C GLN A 43 -4.74 1.62 12.65
N VAL A 44 -5.70 0.80 12.20
CA VAL A 44 -6.65 0.12 13.10
C VAL A 44 -5.90 -0.83 14.04
N TYR A 45 -4.90 -1.55 13.53
CA TYR A 45 -4.05 -2.40 14.37
C TYR A 45 -3.32 -1.61 15.46
N SER A 46 -2.85 -0.39 15.15
CA SER A 46 -2.16 0.46 16.14
C SER A 46 -3.12 1.04 17.19
N GLU A 47 -4.40 1.23 16.84
CA GLU A 47 -5.41 1.75 17.78
C GLU A 47 -5.70 0.77 18.92
N VAL A 48 -5.68 -0.54 18.65
CA VAL A 48 -5.80 -1.58 19.69
C VAL A 48 -4.46 -1.94 20.34
N HIS A 49 -3.33 -1.49 19.77
CA HIS A 49 -1.98 -1.69 20.30
C HIS A 49 -1.25 -0.36 20.57
N PRO A 50 -1.54 0.35 21.69
CA PRO A 50 -1.03 1.71 21.95
C PRO A 50 0.50 1.85 22.05
N ALA A 51 1.20 0.71 22.13
CA ALA A 51 2.65 0.68 22.07
C ALA A 51 3.16 1.05 20.65
N LEU A 52 2.38 0.76 19.61
CA LEU A 52 2.69 1.04 18.21
C LEU A 52 2.31 2.49 17.89
N ARG A 53 3.28 3.27 17.42
CA ARG A 53 3.15 4.73 17.25
C ARG A 53 3.63 5.23 15.89
N GLY A 54 3.98 4.31 14.99
CA GLY A 54 4.53 4.60 13.68
C GLY A 54 3.48 4.88 12.61
N HIS A 55 2.21 4.54 12.81
CA HIS A 55 1.17 4.78 11.79
C HIS A 55 0.95 6.28 11.52
N VAL A 56 0.88 7.15 12.55
CA VAL A 56 0.69 8.60 12.36
C VAL A 56 1.86 9.22 11.57
N PRO A 57 3.14 9.03 11.97
CA PRO A 57 4.27 9.50 11.16
C PRO A 57 4.27 8.94 9.73
N THR A 58 3.82 7.70 9.55
CA THR A 58 3.73 7.05 8.23
C THR A 58 2.71 7.74 7.33
N HIS A 59 1.50 7.96 7.83
CA HIS A 59 0.48 8.73 7.13
C HIS A 59 0.98 10.15 6.81
N ASP A 60 1.55 10.85 7.79
CA ASP A 60 2.08 12.22 7.59
C ASP A 60 3.19 12.30 6.53
N ALA A 61 3.98 11.22 6.38
CA ALA A 61 5.01 11.10 5.35
C ALA A 61 4.40 10.84 3.96
N ILE A 62 3.41 9.95 3.86
CA ILE A 62 2.65 9.72 2.61
C ILE A 62 2.00 11.03 2.15
N ILE A 63 1.34 11.76 3.05
CA ILE A 63 0.72 13.06 2.72
C ILE A 63 1.77 14.08 2.28
N ALA A 64 2.93 14.14 2.94
CA ALA A 64 3.99 15.07 2.52
C ALA A 64 4.55 14.74 1.13
N ALA A 65 4.71 13.46 0.81
CA ALA A 65 5.14 13.01 -0.52
C ALA A 65 4.11 13.39 -1.59
N TRP A 66 2.82 13.13 -1.34
CA TRP A 66 1.73 13.54 -2.23
C TRP A 66 1.67 15.05 -2.45
N ARG A 67 1.81 15.84 -1.38
CA ARG A 67 1.83 17.30 -1.48
C ARG A 67 2.98 17.79 -2.37
N PHE A 68 4.15 17.16 -2.27
CA PHE A 68 5.28 17.48 -3.15
C PHE A 68 5.00 17.12 -4.61
N LEU A 69 4.55 15.88 -4.88
CA LEU A 69 4.24 15.42 -6.25
C LEU A 69 3.17 16.30 -6.91
N ARG A 70 2.16 16.72 -6.15
CA ARG A 70 1.06 17.59 -6.58
C ARG A 70 1.41 19.09 -6.58
N ARG A 71 2.70 19.44 -6.38
CA ARG A 71 3.22 20.83 -6.40
C ARG A 71 2.46 21.79 -5.47
N GLN A 72 2.03 21.29 -4.30
CA GLN A 72 1.32 22.11 -3.32
C GLN A 72 2.24 23.18 -2.71
N PRO A 73 1.73 24.38 -2.40
CA PRO A 73 2.54 25.45 -1.81
C PRO A 73 3.29 25.00 -0.55
N GLY A 74 4.59 25.31 -0.50
CA GLY A 74 5.48 24.98 0.63
C GLY A 74 5.88 23.50 0.72
N ALA A 75 5.44 22.63 -0.18
CA ALA A 75 5.88 21.24 -0.23
C ALA A 75 7.21 21.12 -1.00
N THR A 76 8.20 20.48 -0.40
CA THR A 76 9.52 20.24 -1.01
C THR A 76 9.90 18.77 -0.90
N ALA A 77 10.71 18.28 -1.85
CA ALA A 77 11.26 16.93 -1.82
C ALA A 77 12.04 16.68 -0.52
N GLU A 78 12.81 17.66 -0.06
CA GLU A 78 13.59 17.59 1.18
C GLU A 78 12.69 17.42 2.42
N LEU A 79 11.58 18.16 2.50
CA LEU A 79 10.62 18.04 3.60
C LEU A 79 9.95 16.67 3.60
N ALA A 80 9.54 16.18 2.42
CA ALA A 80 8.96 14.84 2.27
C ALA A 80 9.97 13.76 2.67
N ALA A 81 11.21 13.83 2.17
CA ALA A 81 12.27 12.86 2.48
C ALA A 81 12.62 12.81 3.97
N ARG A 82 12.67 13.97 4.65
CA ARG A 82 12.87 14.02 6.12
C ARG A 82 11.75 13.32 6.88
N ARG A 83 10.49 13.56 6.49
CA ARG A 83 9.33 12.90 7.12
C ARG A 83 9.33 11.40 6.85
N ILE A 84 9.64 10.99 5.63
CA ILE A 84 9.80 9.58 5.25
C ILE A 84 10.87 8.90 6.11
N SER A 85 12.04 9.51 6.30
CA SER A 85 13.10 8.95 7.13
C SER A 85 12.66 8.74 8.59
N ALA A 86 11.96 9.72 9.17
CA ALA A 86 11.38 9.59 10.50
C ALA A 86 10.30 8.50 10.57
N ALA A 87 9.43 8.44 9.56
CA ALA A 87 8.38 7.42 9.44
C ALA A 87 8.96 6.01 9.33
N LYS A 88 9.96 5.78 8.47
CA LYS A 88 10.67 4.48 8.35
C LYS A 88 11.25 4.05 9.69
N THR A 89 11.83 4.97 10.46
CA THR A 89 12.39 4.66 11.78
C THR A 89 11.29 4.26 12.78
N ALA A 90 10.13 4.90 12.72
CA ALA A 90 9.00 4.53 13.57
C ALA A 90 8.37 3.19 13.13
N ALA A 91 8.12 3.01 11.84
CA ALA A 91 7.54 1.79 11.28
C ALA A 91 8.42 0.55 11.50
N ASN A 92 9.75 0.65 11.35
CA ASN A 92 10.67 -0.44 11.68
C ASN A 92 10.60 -0.87 13.15
N ARG A 93 10.45 0.08 14.07
CA ARG A 93 10.32 -0.23 15.50
C ARG A 93 9.02 -0.96 15.81
N ASP A 94 7.95 -0.59 15.09
CA ASP A 94 6.66 -1.23 15.24
C ASP A 94 6.66 -2.63 14.59
N LEU A 95 7.25 -2.78 13.39
CA LEU A 95 7.43 -4.07 12.74
C LEU A 95 8.17 -5.07 13.66
N ALA A 96 9.30 -4.66 14.24
CA ALA A 96 10.06 -5.51 15.15
C ALA A 96 9.27 -5.93 16.42
N ARG A 97 8.23 -5.16 16.80
CA ARG A 97 7.35 -5.51 17.93
C ARG A 97 6.25 -6.46 17.51
N VAL A 98 5.68 -6.26 16.32
CA VAL A 98 4.69 -7.17 15.75
C VAL A 98 5.33 -8.55 15.56
N GLU A 99 6.52 -8.61 14.94
CA GLU A 99 7.24 -9.86 14.67
C GLU A 99 7.74 -10.59 15.92
N ALA A 100 7.80 -9.91 17.08
CA ALA A 100 8.20 -10.53 18.34
C ALA A 100 7.03 -11.24 19.08
N GLY A 101 5.80 -11.04 18.63
CA GLY A 101 4.60 -11.66 19.19
C GLY A 101 4.23 -12.99 18.52
N ASP A 102 3.04 -13.49 18.86
CA ASP A 102 2.42 -14.62 18.15
C ASP A 102 1.94 -14.14 16.77
N VAL A 103 2.27 -14.89 15.73
CA VAL A 103 1.96 -14.50 14.34
C VAL A 103 0.59 -15.05 13.96
N ASP A 104 -0.45 -14.27 14.23
CA ASP A 104 -1.79 -14.49 13.71
C ASP A 104 -2.06 -13.63 12.47
N LEU A 105 -3.28 -13.70 11.94
CA LEU A 105 -3.68 -12.96 10.75
C LEU A 105 -3.49 -11.43 10.89
N PRO A 106 -3.94 -10.77 11.98
CA PRO A 106 -3.73 -9.33 12.15
C PRO A 106 -2.26 -8.90 12.08
N GLU A 107 -1.37 -9.64 12.74
CA GLU A 107 0.08 -9.42 12.78
C GLU A 107 0.71 -9.59 11.40
N SER A 108 0.27 -10.59 10.65
CA SER A 108 0.72 -10.83 9.27
C SER A 108 0.31 -9.69 8.34
N LEU A 109 -0.93 -9.21 8.45
CA LEU A 109 -1.48 -8.12 7.65
C LEU A 109 -0.77 -6.79 7.92
N VAL A 110 -0.55 -6.45 9.19
CA VAL A 110 0.13 -5.20 9.55
C VAL A 110 1.62 -5.26 9.18
N SER A 111 2.28 -6.40 9.34
CA SER A 111 3.68 -6.58 8.91
C SER A 111 3.83 -6.39 7.41
N ALA A 112 2.99 -7.05 6.61
CA ALA A 112 2.97 -6.89 5.15
C ALA A 112 2.67 -5.44 4.74
N THR A 113 1.74 -4.78 5.42
CA THR A 113 1.42 -3.36 5.17
C THR A 113 2.62 -2.45 5.44
N ILE A 114 3.33 -2.65 6.56
CA ILE A 114 4.52 -1.86 6.91
C ILE A 114 5.62 -2.07 5.86
N LEU A 115 5.87 -3.31 5.43
CA LEU A 115 6.88 -3.63 4.42
C LEU A 115 6.55 -3.02 3.05
N ALA A 116 5.28 -3.04 2.64
CA ALA A 116 4.82 -2.38 1.41
C ALA A 116 5.06 -0.87 1.48
N VAL A 117 4.68 -0.23 2.58
CA VAL A 117 4.94 1.20 2.84
C VAL A 117 6.42 1.54 2.77
N MET A 118 7.28 0.72 3.40
CA MET A 118 8.73 0.94 3.38
C MET A 118 9.27 0.91 1.95
N SER A 119 8.78 -0.02 1.13
CA SER A 119 9.14 -0.11 -0.28
C SER A 119 8.69 1.13 -1.07
N ALA A 120 7.47 1.64 -0.82
CA ALA A 120 7.00 2.89 -1.44
C ALA A 120 7.83 4.11 -1.03
N PHE A 121 8.28 4.15 0.23
CA PHE A 121 9.19 5.18 0.71
C PHE A 121 10.57 5.10 0.06
N ASP A 122 11.10 3.90 -0.16
CA ASP A 122 12.34 3.70 -0.90
C ASP A 122 12.21 4.04 -2.39
N ALA A 123 11.03 3.79 -2.97
CA ALA A 123 10.70 4.25 -4.32
C ALA A 123 10.76 5.77 -4.43
N PHE A 124 10.15 6.48 -3.46
CA PHE A 124 10.13 7.95 -3.46
C PHE A 124 11.51 8.56 -3.21
N VAL A 125 12.22 8.12 -2.16
CA VAL A 125 13.50 8.73 -1.75
C VAL A 125 14.64 8.33 -2.68
N GLY A 126 14.66 7.08 -3.14
CA GLY A 126 15.69 6.55 -4.02
C GLY A 126 15.39 6.68 -5.51
N GLU A 127 14.23 7.25 -5.87
CA GLU A 127 13.69 7.26 -7.24
C GLU A 127 13.72 5.85 -7.89
N SER A 128 13.48 4.82 -7.06
CA SER A 128 13.68 3.42 -7.42
C SER A 128 12.42 2.82 -8.03
N ARG A 129 12.47 2.54 -9.34
CA ARG A 129 11.41 1.82 -10.06
C ARG A 129 11.19 0.41 -9.52
N THR A 130 12.27 -0.28 -9.13
CA THR A 130 12.18 -1.62 -8.53
C THR A 130 11.45 -1.54 -7.19
N ALA A 131 11.80 -0.60 -6.31
CA ALA A 131 11.11 -0.45 -5.03
C ALA A 131 9.64 -0.05 -5.21
N ALA A 132 9.32 0.71 -6.26
CA ALA A 132 7.94 1.04 -6.60
C ALA A 132 7.14 -0.21 -7.02
N TYR A 133 7.72 -1.01 -7.91
CA TYR A 133 7.15 -2.29 -8.32
C TYR A 133 6.92 -3.21 -7.11
N ASP A 134 7.93 -3.35 -6.26
CA ASP A 134 7.86 -4.18 -5.05
C ASP A 134 6.77 -3.67 -4.10
N ALA A 135 6.60 -2.34 -3.94
CA ALA A 135 5.54 -1.76 -3.12
C ALA A 135 4.14 -2.06 -3.66
N VAL A 136 3.95 -1.98 -4.99
CA VAL A 136 2.67 -2.24 -5.64
C VAL A 136 2.28 -3.71 -5.50
N LEU A 137 3.24 -4.63 -5.66
CA LEU A 137 3.03 -6.06 -5.42
C LEU A 137 2.79 -6.38 -3.95
N ALA A 138 3.61 -5.85 -3.04
CA ALA A 138 3.45 -6.07 -1.61
C ALA A 138 2.09 -5.56 -1.11
N ALA A 139 1.54 -4.50 -1.74
CA ALA A 139 0.20 -4.06 -1.43
C ALA A 139 -0.88 -5.09 -1.83
N LEU A 140 -0.71 -5.79 -2.95
CA LEU A 140 -1.58 -6.90 -3.37
C LEU A 140 -1.45 -8.11 -2.45
N ASP A 141 -0.23 -8.38 -1.96
CA ASP A 141 0.03 -9.47 -1.04
C ASP A 141 -0.74 -9.32 0.28
N VAL A 142 -1.08 -8.09 0.71
CA VAL A 142 -1.97 -7.87 1.86
C VAL A 142 -3.33 -8.52 1.65
N ASP A 143 -3.94 -8.39 0.46
CA ASP A 143 -5.22 -9.05 0.16
C ASP A 143 -5.08 -10.56 -0.04
N VAL A 144 -3.91 -11.03 -0.48
CA VAL A 144 -3.59 -12.48 -0.54
C VAL A 144 -3.56 -13.07 0.86
N ILE A 145 -2.77 -12.48 1.77
CA ILE A 145 -2.66 -12.89 3.18
C ILE A 145 -4.05 -12.89 3.83
N TRP A 146 -4.86 -11.87 3.54
CA TRP A 146 -6.22 -11.80 4.06
C TRP A 146 -7.09 -12.95 3.57
N ALA A 147 -7.06 -13.24 2.27
CA ALA A 147 -7.89 -14.27 1.67
C ALA A 147 -7.51 -15.66 2.20
N GLU A 148 -6.20 -15.94 2.30
CA GLU A 148 -5.68 -17.19 2.84
C GLU A 148 -6.02 -17.34 4.33
N GLY A 149 -5.75 -16.31 5.14
CA GLY A 149 -6.01 -16.36 6.58
C GLY A 149 -7.49 -16.53 6.93
N VAL A 150 -8.41 -15.90 6.18
CA VAL A 150 -9.85 -16.11 6.39
C VAL A 150 -10.27 -17.53 5.98
N GLY A 151 -9.70 -18.07 4.90
CA GLY A 151 -9.95 -19.44 4.48
C GLY A 151 -9.53 -20.48 5.53
N ASP A 152 -8.45 -20.22 6.25
CA ASP A 152 -7.98 -21.07 7.35
C ASP A 152 -8.81 -20.92 8.63
N MET A 153 -9.42 -19.75 8.86
CA MET A 153 -10.21 -19.46 10.06
C MET A 153 -11.69 -19.90 9.98
N ASP A 154 -12.25 -20.05 8.78
CA ASP A 154 -13.66 -20.44 8.60
C ASP A 154 -13.81 -21.98 8.46
N PRO A 155 -14.27 -22.70 9.51
CA PRO A 155 -14.46 -24.15 9.47
C PRO A 155 -15.58 -24.60 8.53
N THR A 156 -16.40 -23.68 8.02
CA THR A 156 -17.47 -23.95 7.06
C THR A 156 -17.07 -23.68 5.62
N SER A 157 -15.92 -23.03 5.39
CA SER A 157 -15.47 -22.64 4.06
C SER A 157 -14.88 -23.79 3.22
N GLU A 158 -14.71 -24.99 3.78
CA GLU A 158 -14.00 -26.12 3.14
C GLU A 158 -12.60 -25.73 2.59
N GLY A 159 -11.97 -24.67 3.11
CA GLY A 159 -10.70 -24.13 2.58
C GLY A 159 -10.84 -23.38 1.25
N ILE A 160 -12.03 -22.88 0.91
CA ILE A 160 -12.27 -22.07 -0.30
C ILE A 160 -11.79 -20.64 -0.05
N VAL A 161 -10.68 -20.28 -0.69
CA VAL A 161 -10.11 -18.92 -0.63
C VAL A 161 -10.86 -17.96 -1.57
N GLN A 162 -11.32 -16.82 -1.04
CA GLN A 162 -12.00 -15.79 -1.80
C GLN A 162 -11.04 -14.69 -2.29
N TRP A 163 -10.70 -14.74 -3.58
CA TRP A 163 -9.75 -13.81 -4.22
C TRP A 163 -10.35 -12.50 -4.70
N ALA A 164 -11.64 -12.23 -4.41
CA ALA A 164 -12.36 -11.09 -4.95
C ALA A 164 -11.70 -9.74 -4.61
N ASN A 165 -11.14 -9.62 -3.41
CA ASN A 165 -10.49 -8.40 -2.94
C ASN A 165 -9.15 -8.16 -3.65
N MET A 166 -8.30 -9.19 -3.78
CA MET A 166 -7.06 -9.10 -4.57
C MET A 166 -7.35 -8.68 -6.02
N VAL A 167 -8.40 -9.25 -6.64
CA VAL A 167 -8.83 -8.86 -8.00
C VAL A 167 -9.30 -7.40 -8.04
N ALA A 168 -10.04 -6.94 -7.03
CA ALA A 168 -10.47 -5.56 -6.92
C ALA A 168 -9.27 -4.61 -6.79
N GLN A 169 -8.31 -4.91 -5.91
CA GLN A 169 -7.11 -4.11 -5.73
C GLN A 169 -6.25 -4.04 -6.99
N TYR A 170 -6.06 -5.17 -7.69
CA TYR A 170 -5.37 -5.15 -8.98
C TYR A 170 -6.08 -4.25 -10.01
N ARG A 171 -7.42 -4.26 -10.06
CA ARG A 171 -8.19 -3.37 -10.96
C ARG A 171 -7.98 -1.91 -10.59
N MET A 172 -8.00 -1.57 -9.30
CA MET A 172 -7.73 -0.21 -8.82
C MET A 172 -6.32 0.26 -9.22
N GLN A 173 -5.29 -0.57 -9.01
CA GLN A 173 -3.92 -0.29 -9.43
C GLN A 173 -3.77 -0.19 -10.96
N SER A 174 -4.48 -1.02 -11.72
CA SER A 174 -4.48 -0.95 -13.19
C SER A 174 -5.09 0.34 -13.70
N GLN A 175 -6.15 0.82 -13.04
CA GLN A 175 -6.77 2.10 -13.38
C GLN A 175 -5.83 3.27 -13.08
N ASP A 176 -5.10 3.22 -11.97
CA ASP A 176 -4.06 4.23 -11.67
C ASP A 176 -2.93 4.20 -12.70
N ILE A 177 -2.51 3.02 -13.14
CA ILE A 177 -1.53 2.87 -14.23
C ILE A 177 -2.04 3.57 -15.49
N ASP A 178 -3.29 3.35 -15.87
CA ASP A 178 -3.87 3.94 -17.07
C ASP A 178 -3.95 5.48 -16.95
N ASP A 179 -4.40 5.99 -15.79
CA ASP A 179 -4.48 7.43 -15.52
C ASP A 179 -3.10 8.11 -15.50
N LEU A 180 -2.07 7.43 -14.96
CA LEU A 180 -0.71 7.98 -14.87
C LEU A 180 0.09 7.81 -16.16
N SER A 181 -0.22 6.81 -16.99
CA SER A 181 0.55 6.51 -18.21
C SER A 181 0.13 7.36 -19.42
N VAL A 182 -1.14 7.73 -19.51
CA VAL A 182 -1.71 8.32 -20.75
C VAL A 182 -1.61 9.86 -20.78
N ARG A 183 -1.51 10.51 -19.63
CA ARG A 183 -1.66 11.97 -19.54
C ARG A 183 -0.39 12.75 -19.90
N SER A 184 -0.58 13.86 -20.61
CA SER A 184 0.48 14.82 -20.95
C SER A 184 1.06 15.48 -19.70
N GLU A 185 2.23 16.13 -19.81
CA GLU A 185 2.81 16.89 -18.68
C GLU A 185 1.87 17.99 -18.16
N SER A 186 1.04 18.58 -19.03
CA SER A 186 0.05 19.60 -18.65
C SER A 186 -1.11 19.05 -17.82
N GLU A 187 -1.37 17.74 -17.87
CA GLU A 187 -2.47 17.08 -17.17
C GLU A 187 -1.98 16.25 -15.97
N GLU A 188 -0.66 16.24 -15.72
CA GLU A 188 -0.03 15.42 -14.70
C GLU A 188 -0.59 15.70 -13.29
N ILE A 189 -0.80 16.97 -12.94
CA ILE A 189 -1.34 17.34 -11.64
C ILE A 189 -2.76 16.84 -11.45
N GLU A 190 -3.59 16.88 -12.49
CA GLU A 190 -4.97 16.38 -12.42
C GLU A 190 -5.02 14.85 -12.28
N ALA A 191 -4.14 14.12 -12.98
CA ALA A 191 -3.97 12.68 -12.77
C ALA A 191 -3.54 12.36 -11.33
N LEU A 192 -2.54 13.09 -10.80
CA LEU A 192 -2.06 12.90 -9.44
C LEU A 192 -3.15 13.20 -8.39
N ASP A 193 -3.95 14.25 -8.60
CA ASP A 193 -5.09 14.58 -7.75
C ASP A 193 -6.12 13.44 -7.78
N THR A 194 -6.48 12.96 -8.97
CA THR A 194 -7.45 11.88 -9.17
C THR A 194 -7.02 10.61 -8.44
N VAL A 195 -5.77 10.18 -8.64
CA VAL A 195 -5.22 8.98 -8.00
C VAL A 195 -5.14 9.15 -6.48
N TYR A 196 -4.72 10.32 -5.99
CA TYR A 196 -4.66 10.61 -4.56
C TYR A 196 -6.02 10.44 -3.88
N PHE A 197 -7.06 11.13 -4.38
CA PHE A 197 -8.39 11.11 -3.76
C PHE A 197 -9.05 9.73 -3.87
N ARG A 198 -8.80 9.03 -4.98
CA ARG A 198 -9.27 7.66 -5.19
C ARG A 198 -8.65 6.71 -4.15
N ALA A 199 -7.33 6.71 -4.02
CA ALA A 199 -6.63 5.84 -3.08
C ALA A 199 -7.06 6.07 -1.62
N GLU A 200 -7.29 7.33 -1.24
CA GLU A 200 -7.80 7.70 0.08
C GLU A 200 -9.22 7.14 0.32
N SER A 201 -10.13 7.30 -0.64
CA SER A 201 -11.50 6.79 -0.54
C SER A 201 -11.56 5.25 -0.54
N GLU A 202 -10.72 4.59 -1.33
CA GLU A 202 -10.68 3.13 -1.44
C GLU A 202 -10.12 2.47 -0.16
N GLY A 203 -9.37 3.21 0.65
CA GLY A 203 -8.85 2.72 1.93
C GLY A 203 -9.92 2.43 2.99
N LEU A 204 -11.12 3.04 2.87
CA LEU A 204 -12.22 2.82 3.82
C LEU A 204 -12.62 1.34 3.95
N ALA A 205 -12.54 0.58 2.86
CA ALA A 205 -12.85 -0.85 2.90
C ALA A 205 -11.85 -1.64 3.76
N TYR A 206 -10.56 -1.29 3.74
CA TYR A 206 -9.55 -1.90 4.62
C TYR A 206 -9.75 -1.51 6.08
N LEU A 207 -10.15 -0.26 6.33
CA LEU A 207 -10.51 0.20 7.68
C LEU A 207 -11.63 -0.67 8.26
N THR A 208 -12.75 -0.80 7.56
CA THR A 208 -13.90 -1.60 8.01
C THR A 208 -13.51 -3.06 8.26
N ARG A 209 -12.83 -3.69 7.30
CA ARG A 209 -12.43 -5.10 7.42
C ARG A 209 -11.46 -5.35 8.58
N MET A 210 -10.51 -4.44 8.81
CA MET A 210 -9.57 -4.58 9.91
C MET A 210 -10.27 -4.39 11.27
N SER A 211 -11.19 -3.44 11.37
CA SER A 211 -11.99 -3.23 12.58
C SER A 211 -12.85 -4.47 12.89
N GLU A 212 -13.52 -5.04 11.88
CA GLU A 212 -14.28 -6.28 12.02
C GLU A 212 -13.39 -7.45 12.49
N LEU A 213 -12.20 -7.59 11.91
CA LEU A 213 -11.23 -8.64 12.29
C LEU A 213 -10.78 -8.51 13.74
N LEU A 214 -10.60 -7.29 14.24
CA LEU A 214 -10.18 -7.00 15.62
C LEU A 214 -11.34 -6.91 16.62
N GLY A 215 -12.58 -7.12 16.16
CA GLY A 215 -13.78 -7.07 17.00
C GLY A 215 -14.12 -5.67 17.53
N GLN A 216 -13.79 -4.62 16.76
CA GLN A 216 -14.15 -3.22 17.04
C GLN A 216 -15.55 -2.84 16.55
#